data_AF-A0A8T4J884-F1
#
_entry.id   AF-A0A8T4J884-F1
#
_cell.length_a   1.000
_cell.length_b   1.000
_cell.length_c   1.000
_cell.angle_alpha   90.00
_cell.angle_beta   90.00
_cell.angle_gamma   90.00
#
_symmetry.space_group_name_H-M   'P 1'
#
loop_
_entity.id
_entity.type
_entity.pdbx_description
1 polymer ?
#
loop_
_entity_poly.entity_id
_entity_poly.type
_entity_poly.pdbx_seq_one_letter_code
_entity_poly.pdbx_strand_id
1 'polypeptide(L)'
;EYPPKSLHELKALIDEKLKKHYDIVKIFNSGSFLDEKQIPRAFRKYVVKKCEDHKVKTLVIESRGEYFNDDFFEDMKSDSVKVTIGIGLEVADDKILKKIKKGMTVKDYENSVKKLKKNGFGVRSYVLVNAPYSDQKTLDKTIKIALKYSDSICMMNWFPHGKSEAFNLWIKGKWKPFSEDDFIKATKKFKSRKIEKFYEEFIFTPRFPMEKQIWIRGAGKKELLHPYFEVWQDFIVRFYKPNKDRNILLFVPCAFRKPYSKSRLHRAITGTLRRVPNYEKIHEIVVSNPGVIPFELSNNYPFNKYDWPEWEETPAVKKLYLTVIQERTENYLKAHKKNYKKFYCYIKPGSESYKAVHAACKNQKVKLVDAIKEETYESIKNERNPMSLQNALTDLMNTLLG
;
A
#
# COMPACT_ATOMS: atom_id res chain seq x y z
N GLU A 1 7.71 9.29 16.19
CA GLU A 1 8.61 8.16 16.40
C GLU A 1 8.38 7.67 17.82
N TYR A 2 8.39 6.36 18.05
CA TYR A 2 8.34 5.84 19.42
C TYR A 2 9.66 6.19 20.11
N PRO A 3 9.66 6.55 21.40
CA PRO A 3 10.91 6.81 22.10
C PRO A 3 11.81 5.58 22.01
N PRO A 4 13.14 5.76 21.86
CA PRO A 4 14.06 4.63 21.86
C PRO A 4 13.90 3.84 23.15
N LYS A 5 13.78 2.51 23.03
CA LYS A 5 13.66 1.62 24.19
C LYS A 5 14.93 1.71 25.03
N SER A 6 14.77 1.76 26.35
CA SER A 6 15.87 1.66 27.29
C SER A 6 16.60 0.32 27.15
N LEU A 7 17.85 0.26 27.60
CA LEU A 7 18.61 -0.99 27.64
C LEU A 7 17.86 -2.10 28.39
N HIS A 8 17.19 -1.77 29.50
CA HIS A 8 16.43 -2.73 30.29
C HIS A 8 15.27 -3.33 29.49
N GLU A 9 14.49 -2.51 28.80
CA GLU A 9 13.38 -2.97 27.95
C GLU A 9 13.85 -3.83 26.77
N LEU A 10 14.99 -3.47 26.15
CA LEU A 10 15.58 -4.26 25.07
C LEU A 10 16.03 -5.65 25.57
N LYS A 11 16.68 -5.70 26.74
CA LYS A 11 17.10 -6.98 27.36
C LYS A 11 15.89 -7.86 27.69
N ALA A 12 14.89 -7.30 28.38
CA ALA A 12 13.68 -8.01 28.74
C ALA A 12 12.94 -8.58 27.51
N LEU A 13 12.89 -7.82 26.41
CA LEU A 13 12.29 -8.29 25.16
C LEU A 13 13.03 -9.51 24.58
N ILE A 14 14.36 -9.46 24.51
CA ILE A 14 15.15 -10.59 24.01
C ILE A 14 15.01 -11.81 24.91
N ASP A 15 15.06 -11.62 26.23
CA ASP A 15 14.88 -12.73 27.18
C ASP A 15 13.50 -13.38 27.05
N GLU A 16 12.44 -12.58 26.90
CA GLU A 16 11.08 -13.09 26.69
C GLU A 16 10.99 -13.92 25.39
N LYS A 17 11.57 -13.41 24.29
CA LYS A 17 11.52 -14.10 23.00
C LYS A 17 12.35 -15.38 22.99
N LEU A 18 13.52 -15.40 23.61
CA LEU A 18 14.42 -16.55 23.62
C LEU A 18 14.06 -17.64 24.65
N LYS A 19 12.94 -17.50 25.39
CA LYS A 19 12.38 -18.62 26.18
C LYS A 19 12.10 -19.88 25.34
N LYS A 20 11.96 -19.72 24.02
CA LYS A 20 11.87 -20.82 23.05
C LYS A 20 13.17 -20.91 22.26
N HIS A 21 13.50 -22.11 21.80
CA HIS A 21 14.66 -22.32 20.94
C HIS A 21 14.39 -21.84 19.50
N TYR A 22 15.38 -21.15 18.92
CA TYR A 22 15.38 -20.71 17.53
C TYR A 22 16.75 -20.94 16.90
N ASP A 23 16.80 -21.53 15.71
CA ASP A 23 18.05 -21.64 14.94
C ASP A 23 18.53 -20.28 14.42
N ILE A 24 17.60 -19.37 14.12
CA ILE A 24 17.88 -18.06 13.51
C ILE A 24 17.14 -16.98 14.29
N VAL A 25 17.87 -15.95 14.73
CA VAL A 25 17.33 -14.74 15.33
C VAL A 25 17.58 -13.58 14.37
N LYS A 26 16.53 -12.80 14.04
CA LYS A 26 16.64 -11.60 13.21
C LYS A 26 16.14 -10.40 13.99
N ILE A 27 16.93 -9.31 14.02
CA ILE A 27 16.57 -8.08 14.73
C ILE A 27 16.55 -6.93 13.74
N PHE A 28 15.36 -6.33 13.60
CA PHE A 28 15.09 -5.21 12.72
C PHE A 28 14.57 -4.04 13.55
N ASN A 29 15.26 -2.90 13.49
CA ASN A 29 14.87 -1.67 14.20
C ASN A 29 14.46 -0.53 13.23
N SER A 30 14.24 -0.85 11.95
CA SER A 30 13.94 0.13 10.89
C SER A 30 14.96 1.28 10.83
N GLY A 31 16.22 0.97 11.14
CA GLY A 31 17.29 1.95 11.33
C GLY A 31 18.65 1.28 11.27
N SER A 32 19.56 1.62 12.19
CA SER A 32 20.87 1.00 12.28
C SER A 32 21.08 0.43 13.67
N PHE A 33 21.23 -0.90 13.76
CA PHE A 33 21.45 -1.58 15.03
C PHE A 33 22.74 -1.13 15.73
N LEU A 34 23.73 -0.67 14.96
CA LEU A 34 25.00 -0.19 15.51
C LEU A 34 25.00 1.31 15.81
N ASP A 35 23.92 2.05 15.54
CA ASP A 35 23.81 3.46 15.94
C ASP A 35 23.46 3.55 17.42
N GLU A 36 24.38 4.06 18.25
CA GLU A 36 24.19 4.15 19.70
C GLU A 36 23.06 5.10 20.12
N LYS A 37 22.66 6.01 19.21
CA LYS A 37 21.47 6.86 19.42
C LYS A 37 20.17 6.06 19.34
N GLN A 38 20.20 4.89 18.69
CA GLN A 38 19.04 4.02 18.50
C GLN A 38 19.08 2.80 19.41
N ILE A 39 20.25 2.16 19.53
CA ILE A 39 20.46 0.93 20.29
C ILE A 39 21.74 1.09 21.13
N PRO A 40 21.65 1.04 22.48
CA PRO A 40 22.83 1.19 23.33
C PRO A 40 23.89 0.12 23.05
N ARG A 41 25.17 0.51 23.00
CA ARG A 41 26.31 -0.41 22.76
C ARG A 41 26.30 -1.63 23.68
N ALA A 42 25.93 -1.45 24.96
CA ALA A 42 25.84 -2.55 25.92
C ALA A 42 24.84 -3.66 25.54
N PHE A 43 23.88 -3.38 24.65
CA PHE A 43 22.95 -4.38 24.14
C PHE A 43 23.60 -5.33 23.12
N ARG A 44 24.66 -4.91 22.42
CA ARG A 44 25.38 -5.70 21.41
C ARG A 44 25.96 -6.99 22.01
N LYS A 45 26.85 -6.84 23.00
CA LYS A 45 27.44 -7.98 23.73
C LYS A 45 26.36 -8.85 24.40
N TYR A 46 25.31 -8.20 24.93
CA TYR A 46 24.20 -8.91 25.56
C TYR A 46 23.47 -9.84 24.59
N VAL A 47 23.10 -9.35 23.41
CA VAL A 47 22.33 -10.14 22.46
C VAL A 47 23.13 -11.28 21.87
N VAL A 48 24.43 -11.07 21.62
CA VAL A 48 25.33 -12.15 21.18
C VAL A 48 25.39 -13.23 22.25
N LYS A 49 25.70 -12.86 23.51
CA LYS A 49 25.74 -13.82 24.63
C LYS A 49 24.43 -14.61 24.77
N LYS A 50 23.28 -13.94 24.65
CA LYS A 50 21.98 -14.62 24.75
C LYS A 50 21.73 -15.59 23.61
N CYS A 51 22.17 -15.27 22.40
CA CYS A 51 22.14 -16.20 21.28
C CYS A 51 23.04 -17.42 21.54
N GLU A 52 24.23 -17.23 22.10
CA GLU A 52 25.15 -18.32 22.49
C GLU A 52 24.53 -19.23 23.55
N ASP A 53 24.02 -18.65 24.64
CA ASP A 53 23.38 -19.37 25.75
C ASP A 53 22.21 -20.25 25.26
N HIS A 54 21.47 -19.79 24.24
CA HIS A 54 20.33 -20.49 23.65
C HIS A 54 20.66 -21.32 22.40
N LYS A 55 21.96 -21.50 22.07
CA LYS A 55 22.44 -22.30 20.93
C LYS A 55 21.88 -21.85 19.57
N VAL A 56 21.63 -20.55 19.41
CA VAL A 56 21.21 -19.95 18.15
C VAL A 56 22.34 -20.11 17.12
N LYS A 57 22.03 -20.57 15.91
CA LYS A 57 23.05 -20.76 14.86
C LYS A 57 23.40 -19.47 14.12
N THR A 58 22.43 -18.58 13.92
CA THR A 58 22.63 -17.34 13.16
C THR A 58 21.89 -16.17 13.77
N LEU A 59 22.61 -15.06 13.99
CA LEU A 59 22.05 -13.77 14.35
C LEU A 59 22.12 -12.84 13.12
N VAL A 60 20.99 -12.30 12.69
CA VAL A 60 20.93 -11.29 11.61
C VAL A 60 20.53 -9.94 12.19
N ILE A 61 21.36 -8.92 11.96
CA ILE A 61 21.06 -7.53 12.33
C ILE A 61 21.21 -6.64 11.09
N GLU A 62 20.53 -5.50 11.06
CA GLU A 62 20.69 -4.50 9.99
C GLU A 62 21.47 -3.28 10.47
N SER A 63 22.46 -2.83 9.69
CA SER A 63 23.18 -1.59 10.01
C SER A 63 23.83 -0.95 8.79
N ARG A 64 24.02 0.37 8.86
CA ARG A 64 24.80 1.13 7.87
C ARG A 64 26.29 0.87 8.04
N GLY A 65 27.01 0.91 6.92
CA GLY A 65 28.44 0.60 6.85
C GLY A 65 29.34 1.60 7.59
N GLU A 66 28.87 2.84 7.79
CA GLU A 66 29.60 3.87 8.54
C GLU A 66 29.86 3.51 10.00
N TYR A 67 29.10 2.58 10.58
CA TYR A 67 29.29 2.11 11.96
C TYR A 67 30.23 0.91 12.09
N PHE A 68 30.83 0.43 11.00
CA PHE A 68 31.73 -0.72 11.05
C PHE A 68 33.12 -0.28 11.51
N ASN A 69 33.37 -0.33 12.82
CA ASN A 69 34.64 -0.02 13.48
C ASN A 69 35.12 -1.22 14.32
N ASP A 70 36.30 -1.09 14.93
CA ASP A 70 36.93 -2.20 15.68
C ASP A 70 36.14 -2.58 16.93
N ASP A 71 35.58 -1.57 17.62
CA ASP A 71 34.64 -1.73 18.72
C ASP A 71 33.45 -2.64 18.36
N PHE A 72 32.83 -2.41 17.19
CA PHE A 72 31.74 -3.26 16.70
C PHE A 72 32.21 -4.70 16.49
N PHE A 73 33.36 -4.90 15.85
CA PHE A 73 33.86 -6.25 15.60
C PHE A 73 34.13 -6.99 16.90
N GLU A 74 34.72 -6.34 17.90
CA GLU A 74 34.92 -6.93 19.21
C GLU A 74 33.58 -7.23 19.90
N ASP A 75 32.65 -6.28 19.91
CA ASP A 75 31.37 -6.41 20.62
C ASP A 75 30.47 -7.52 20.06
N MET A 76 30.57 -7.81 18.77
CA MET A 76 29.64 -8.69 18.05
C MET A 76 30.26 -10.01 17.58
N LYS A 77 31.56 -10.25 17.81
CA LYS A 77 32.21 -11.50 17.42
C LYS A 77 31.74 -12.65 18.32
N SER A 78 31.54 -13.82 17.71
CA SER A 78 31.22 -15.07 18.40
C SER A 78 31.79 -16.24 17.62
N ASP A 79 32.27 -17.25 18.33
CA ASP A 79 32.76 -18.50 17.74
C ASP A 79 31.65 -19.53 17.55
N SER A 80 30.51 -19.37 18.25
CA SER A 80 29.39 -20.31 18.21
C SER A 80 28.17 -19.80 17.44
N VAL A 81 28.02 -18.47 17.31
CA VAL A 81 26.92 -17.83 16.59
C VAL A 81 27.44 -17.16 15.32
N LYS A 82 26.91 -17.54 14.16
CA LYS A 82 27.21 -16.82 12.92
C LYS A 82 26.47 -15.47 12.89
N VAL A 83 27.19 -14.38 13.14
CA VAL A 83 26.62 -13.03 13.02
C VAL A 83 26.66 -12.57 11.56
N THR A 84 25.48 -12.25 11.01
CA THR A 84 25.29 -11.78 9.63
C THR A 84 24.76 -10.35 9.65
N ILE A 85 25.45 -9.45 8.94
CA ILE A 85 25.04 -8.04 8.85
C ILE A 85 24.28 -7.80 7.55
N GLY A 86 23.06 -7.31 7.72
CA GLY A 86 22.20 -6.76 6.70
C GLY A 86 22.64 -5.36 6.29
N ILE A 87 23.01 -5.17 5.02
CA ILE A 87 23.45 -3.89 4.46
C ILE A 87 22.63 -3.54 3.22
N GLY A 88 22.15 -2.30 3.15
CA GLY A 88 21.39 -1.82 2.00
C GLY A 88 22.31 -1.39 0.86
N LEU A 89 22.37 -2.19 -0.21
CA LEU A 89 22.93 -1.77 -1.51
C LEU A 89 21.93 -0.86 -2.24
N GLU A 90 20.64 -1.17 -2.13
CA GLU A 90 19.50 -0.58 -2.83
C GLU A 90 19.60 -0.69 -4.36
N VAL A 91 20.56 0.02 -4.95
CA VAL A 91 20.78 0.18 -6.38
C VAL A 91 22.27 0.36 -6.63
N ALA A 92 22.86 -0.37 -7.59
CA ALA A 92 24.27 -0.23 -7.93
C ALA A 92 24.54 0.88 -8.96
N ASP A 93 24.10 2.11 -8.64
CA ASP A 93 24.33 3.31 -9.44
C ASP A 93 24.38 4.56 -8.55
N ASP A 94 25.56 5.19 -8.44
CA ASP A 94 25.78 6.31 -7.52
C ASP A 94 24.93 7.55 -7.84
N LYS A 95 24.54 7.77 -9.12
CA LYS A 95 23.65 8.88 -9.47
C LYS A 95 22.24 8.63 -8.94
N ILE A 96 21.76 7.39 -9.02
CA ILE A 96 20.46 7.01 -8.46
C ILE A 96 20.52 7.04 -6.94
N LEU A 97 21.56 6.46 -6.32
CA LEU A 97 21.77 6.48 -4.87
C LEU A 97 21.73 7.91 -4.31
N LYS A 98 22.41 8.86 -4.97
CA LYS A 98 22.34 10.29 -4.61
C LYS A 98 20.92 10.86 -4.70
N LYS A 99 20.19 10.57 -5.78
CA LYS A 99 18.80 11.04 -5.97
C LYS A 99 17.84 10.51 -4.90
N ILE A 100 18.01 9.25 -4.51
CA ILE A 100 17.22 8.65 -3.42
C ILE A 100 17.77 8.96 -2.03
N LYS A 101 18.77 9.85 -1.93
CA LYS A 101 19.41 10.30 -0.68
C LYS A 101 20.03 9.15 0.13
N LYS A 102 20.56 8.13 -0.54
CA LYS A 102 21.39 7.13 0.12
C LYS A 102 22.72 7.78 0.53
N GLY A 103 23.09 7.63 1.80
CA GLY A 103 24.35 8.16 2.35
C GLY A 103 25.57 7.30 2.07
N MET A 104 25.55 6.46 1.03
CA MET A 104 26.60 5.49 0.74
C MET A 104 26.69 5.26 -0.78
N THR A 105 27.91 5.21 -1.32
CA THR A 105 28.17 4.84 -2.72
C THR A 105 28.24 3.33 -2.90
N VAL A 106 28.24 2.86 -4.15
CA VAL A 106 28.52 1.45 -4.46
C VAL A 106 29.90 1.05 -3.95
N LYS A 107 30.90 1.94 -4.02
CA LYS A 107 32.25 1.67 -3.54
C LYS A 107 32.30 1.51 -2.01
N ASP A 108 31.58 2.37 -1.29
CA ASP A 108 31.48 2.28 0.17
C ASP A 108 30.79 0.97 0.60
N TYR A 109 29.76 0.53 -0.14
CA TYR A 109 29.15 -0.78 0.04
C TYR A 109 30.18 -1.90 -0.13
N GLU A 110 30.94 -1.90 -1.24
CA GLU A 110 31.96 -2.93 -1.48
C GLU A 110 33.01 -2.98 -0.37
N ASN A 111 33.48 -1.81 0.08
CA ASN A 111 34.45 -1.69 1.15
C ASN A 111 33.89 -2.21 2.48
N SER A 112 32.63 -1.87 2.79
CA SER A 112 31.92 -2.34 3.98
C SER A 112 31.80 -3.86 4.00
N VAL A 113 31.39 -4.46 2.88
CA VAL A 113 31.27 -5.92 2.75
C VAL A 113 32.63 -6.60 2.88
N LYS A 114 33.69 -6.08 2.25
CA LYS A 114 35.05 -6.62 2.42
C LYS A 114 35.52 -6.56 3.87
N LYS A 115 35.24 -5.45 4.56
CA LYS A 115 35.59 -5.26 5.98
C LYS A 115 34.88 -6.26 6.88
N LEU A 116 33.59 -6.50 6.66
CA LEU A 116 32.80 -7.53 7.37
C LEU A 116 33.37 -8.93 7.13
N LYS A 117 33.62 -9.28 5.87
CA LYS A 117 34.15 -10.59 5.48
C LYS A 117 35.53 -10.87 6.08
N LYS A 118 36.43 -9.88 6.06
CA LYS A 118 37.77 -9.98 6.66
C LYS A 118 37.71 -10.31 8.16
N ASN A 119 36.66 -9.85 8.85
CA ASN A 119 36.46 -10.07 10.29
C ASN A 119 35.54 -11.26 10.61
N GLY A 120 35.22 -12.13 9.64
CA GLY A 120 34.44 -13.36 9.86
C GLY A 120 32.91 -13.19 9.87
N PHE A 121 32.39 -12.00 9.56
CA PHE A 121 30.95 -11.76 9.57
C PHE A 121 30.27 -12.20 8.25
N GLY A 122 29.03 -12.68 8.37
CA GLY A 122 28.15 -12.90 7.23
C GLY A 122 27.62 -11.59 6.65
N VAL A 123 27.20 -11.60 5.39
CA VAL A 123 26.64 -10.43 4.71
C VAL A 123 25.33 -10.77 4.01
N ARG A 124 24.28 -10.02 4.35
CA ARG A 124 22.99 -10.02 3.64
C ARG A 124 22.79 -8.66 2.98
N SER A 125 22.46 -8.63 1.70
CA SER A 125 22.32 -7.38 0.96
C SER A 125 20.89 -7.10 0.55
N TYR A 126 20.41 -5.89 0.85
CA TYR A 126 19.08 -5.43 0.46
C TYR A 126 19.15 -4.68 -0.86
N VAL A 127 18.27 -5.06 -1.79
CA VAL A 127 18.18 -4.52 -3.15
C VAL A 127 16.74 -4.13 -3.43
N LEU A 128 16.56 -2.92 -3.97
CA LEU A 128 15.26 -2.40 -4.37
C LEU A 128 15.03 -2.69 -5.85
N VAL A 129 14.00 -3.48 -6.15
CA VAL A 129 13.72 -3.98 -7.51
C VAL A 129 13.27 -2.89 -8.47
N ASN A 130 12.56 -1.89 -7.96
CA ASN A 130 11.87 -0.87 -8.74
C ASN A 130 12.16 0.55 -8.24
N ALA A 131 13.36 0.79 -7.72
CA ALA A 131 13.71 2.11 -7.20
C ALA A 131 13.43 3.23 -8.20
N PRO A 132 13.00 4.43 -7.75
CA PRO A 132 12.87 5.57 -8.65
C PRO A 132 14.13 5.78 -9.47
N TYR A 133 13.95 6.15 -10.74
CA TYR A 133 15.04 6.37 -11.70
C TYR A 133 15.84 5.13 -12.11
N SER A 134 15.46 3.93 -11.66
CA SER A 134 16.07 2.66 -12.10
C SER A 134 15.26 1.98 -13.20
N ASP A 135 15.94 1.17 -14.00
CA ASP A 135 15.34 0.30 -15.00
C ASP A 135 15.85 -1.14 -14.85
N GLN A 136 15.48 -2.03 -15.78
CA GLN A 136 15.92 -3.42 -15.75
C GLN A 136 17.44 -3.57 -15.88
N LYS A 137 18.14 -2.70 -16.63
CA LYS A 137 19.60 -2.77 -16.78
C LYS A 137 20.29 -2.41 -15.46
N THR A 138 19.78 -1.40 -14.77
CA THR A 138 20.24 -1.04 -13.43
C THR A 138 20.01 -2.18 -12.44
N LEU A 139 18.84 -2.82 -12.46
CA LEU A 139 18.54 -3.97 -11.60
C LEU A 139 19.52 -5.14 -11.87
N ASP A 140 19.78 -5.46 -13.13
CA ASP A 140 20.71 -6.53 -13.52
C ASP A 140 22.12 -6.28 -12.99
N LYS A 141 22.63 -5.05 -13.16
CA LYS A 141 23.91 -4.62 -12.61
C LYS A 141 23.94 -4.74 -11.08
N THR A 142 22.85 -4.33 -10.43
CA THR A 142 22.71 -4.38 -8.97
C THR A 142 22.77 -5.81 -8.45
N ILE A 143 22.02 -6.73 -9.06
CA ILE A 143 22.02 -8.15 -8.68
C ILE A 143 23.37 -8.80 -8.97
N LYS A 144 24.04 -8.45 -10.07
CA LYS A 144 25.41 -8.93 -10.37
C LYS A 144 26.40 -8.54 -9.26
N ILE A 145 26.36 -7.30 -8.80
CA ILE A 145 27.22 -6.82 -7.71
C ILE A 145 26.84 -7.47 -6.38
N ALA A 146 25.56 -7.55 -6.05
CA ALA A 146 25.09 -8.20 -4.83
C ALA A 146 25.51 -9.68 -4.76
N LEU A 147 25.40 -10.43 -5.87
CA LEU A 147 25.80 -11.84 -5.94
C LEU A 147 27.30 -12.06 -5.75
N LYS A 148 28.11 -11.11 -6.21
CA LYS A 148 29.57 -11.14 -6.07
C LYS A 148 30.01 -11.01 -4.62
N TYR A 149 29.38 -10.13 -3.84
CA TYR A 149 29.88 -9.75 -2.51
C TYR A 149 29.12 -10.38 -1.33
N SER A 150 27.87 -10.80 -1.52
CA SER A 150 26.97 -11.16 -0.40
C SER A 150 26.79 -12.67 -0.24
N ASP A 151 26.47 -13.12 0.98
CA ASP A 151 26.06 -14.50 1.26
C ASP A 151 24.60 -14.73 0.89
N SER A 152 23.75 -13.74 1.15
CA SER A 152 22.34 -13.73 0.80
C SER A 152 21.91 -12.33 0.31
N ILE A 153 20.81 -12.30 -0.43
CA ILE A 153 20.26 -11.09 -1.06
C ILE A 153 18.76 -11.07 -0.77
N CYS A 154 18.30 -9.96 -0.25
CA CYS A 154 16.89 -9.64 -0.10
C CYS A 154 16.48 -8.71 -1.23
N MET A 155 15.70 -9.20 -2.19
CA MET A 155 15.10 -8.39 -3.24
C MET A 155 13.73 -7.91 -2.78
N MET A 156 13.54 -6.59 -2.71
CA MET A 156 12.33 -5.98 -2.18
C MET A 156 11.66 -5.05 -3.18
N ASN A 157 10.34 -4.95 -3.10
CA ASN A 157 9.59 -3.90 -3.76
C ASN A 157 9.69 -2.59 -2.97
N TRP A 158 9.82 -1.46 -3.65
CA TRP A 158 9.77 -0.15 -3.03
C TRP A 158 8.32 0.31 -2.94
N PHE A 159 7.76 0.28 -1.72
CA PHE A 159 6.48 0.94 -1.43
C PHE A 159 6.69 2.38 -0.93
N PRO A 160 6.03 3.38 -1.54
CA PRO A 160 6.27 4.79 -1.20
C PRO A 160 5.49 5.21 0.05
N HIS A 161 6.19 5.46 1.17
CA HIS A 161 5.55 5.96 2.40
C HIS A 161 5.45 7.49 2.43
N GLY A 162 4.47 8.02 3.17
CA GLY A 162 3.92 9.38 3.00
C GLY A 162 4.87 10.55 2.74
N LYS A 163 6.00 10.68 3.46
CA LYS A 163 6.95 11.79 3.28
C LYS A 163 8.08 11.51 2.29
N SER A 164 8.15 10.28 1.76
CA SER A 164 9.23 9.87 0.85
C SER A 164 9.14 10.59 -0.50
N GLU A 165 10.30 10.80 -1.14
CA GLU A 165 10.32 11.36 -2.50
C GLU A 165 9.65 10.42 -3.50
N ALA A 166 9.73 9.10 -3.30
CA ALA A 166 9.00 8.13 -4.10
C ALA A 166 7.48 8.39 -4.10
N PHE A 167 6.90 8.79 -2.95
CA PHE A 167 5.48 9.15 -2.87
C PHE A 167 5.17 10.42 -3.65
N ASN A 168 6.06 11.42 -3.62
CA ASN A 168 5.92 12.63 -4.43
C ASN A 168 5.98 12.33 -5.93
N LEU A 169 6.86 11.43 -6.36
CA LEU A 169 6.96 11.02 -7.77
C LEU A 169 5.71 10.27 -8.22
N TRP A 170 5.11 9.46 -7.35
CA TRP A 170 3.85 8.79 -7.64
C TRP A 170 2.69 9.76 -7.76
N ILE A 171 2.56 10.71 -6.83
CA ILE A 171 1.60 11.81 -6.93
C ILE A 171 1.78 12.56 -8.26
N LYS A 172 3.02 12.79 -8.71
CA LYS A 172 3.30 13.49 -9.98
C LYS A 172 3.15 12.60 -11.23
N GLY A 173 2.80 11.32 -11.08
CA GLY A 173 2.73 10.35 -12.17
C GLY A 173 4.08 10.03 -12.83
N LYS A 174 5.21 10.40 -12.20
CA LYS A 174 6.57 10.20 -12.76
C LYS A 174 7.18 8.85 -12.45
N TRP A 175 6.62 8.12 -11.48
CA TRP A 175 7.04 6.78 -11.08
C TRP A 175 5.89 6.08 -10.38
N LYS A 176 5.86 4.75 -10.40
CA LYS A 176 4.84 3.95 -9.71
C LYS A 176 5.52 2.75 -9.02
N PRO A 177 5.07 2.34 -7.81
CA PRO A 177 5.49 1.07 -7.24
C PRO A 177 5.10 -0.08 -8.17
N PHE A 178 5.89 -1.14 -8.24
CA PHE A 178 5.55 -2.32 -9.03
C PHE A 178 4.36 -3.05 -8.42
N SER A 179 3.45 -3.50 -9.29
CA SER A 179 2.46 -4.52 -8.91
C SER A 179 3.16 -5.85 -8.63
N GLU A 180 2.43 -6.83 -8.08
CA GLU A 180 2.97 -8.17 -7.85
C GLU A 180 3.45 -8.81 -9.16
N ASP A 181 2.65 -8.69 -10.22
CA ASP A 181 2.98 -9.19 -11.55
C ASP A 181 4.23 -8.52 -12.13
N ASP A 182 4.36 -7.18 -11.99
CA ASP A 182 5.54 -6.44 -12.45
C ASP A 182 6.80 -6.88 -11.69
N PHE A 183 6.68 -7.07 -10.37
CA PHE A 183 7.77 -7.53 -9.53
C PHE A 183 8.19 -8.96 -9.91
N ILE A 184 7.26 -9.88 -10.08
CA ILE A 184 7.55 -11.24 -10.55
C ILE A 184 8.22 -11.19 -11.92
N LYS A 185 7.69 -10.40 -12.85
CA LYS A 185 8.23 -10.26 -14.21
C LYS A 185 9.66 -9.72 -14.22
N ALA A 186 9.96 -8.69 -13.43
CA ALA A 186 11.29 -8.08 -13.35
C ALA A 186 12.32 -9.00 -12.68
N THR A 187 11.87 -9.85 -11.76
CA THR A 187 12.76 -10.69 -10.94
C THR A 187 12.86 -12.15 -11.42
N LYS A 188 12.01 -12.60 -12.35
CA LYS A 188 11.90 -14.01 -12.77
C LYS A 188 13.22 -14.66 -13.20
N LYS A 189 14.12 -13.89 -13.82
CA LYS A 189 15.40 -14.39 -14.33
C LYS A 189 16.45 -14.65 -13.25
N PHE A 190 16.30 -14.06 -12.06
CA PHE A 190 17.23 -14.25 -10.97
C PHE A 190 16.81 -15.49 -10.15
N LYS A 191 17.59 -16.58 -10.30
CA LYS A 191 17.27 -17.91 -9.73
C LYS A 191 18.32 -18.44 -8.72
N SER A 192 19.31 -17.61 -8.36
CA SER A 192 20.34 -18.03 -7.41
C SER A 192 19.75 -18.38 -6.05
N ARG A 193 20.24 -19.47 -5.42
CA ARG A 193 19.87 -19.87 -4.05
C ARG A 193 20.19 -18.82 -2.99
N LYS A 194 21.03 -17.84 -3.32
CA LYS A 194 21.34 -16.70 -2.44
C LYS A 194 20.24 -15.64 -2.42
N ILE A 195 19.27 -15.68 -3.34
CA ILE A 195 18.28 -14.63 -3.54
C ILE A 195 16.95 -15.05 -2.92
N GLU A 196 16.47 -14.22 -2.01
CA GLU A 196 15.11 -14.26 -1.49
C GLU A 196 14.35 -13.05 -2.05
N LYS A 197 13.09 -13.27 -2.46
CA LYS A 197 12.25 -12.25 -3.11
C LYS A 197 11.07 -11.94 -2.21
N PHE A 198 10.97 -10.69 -1.79
CA PHE A 198 9.94 -10.21 -0.87
C PHE A 198 9.10 -9.14 -1.55
N TYR A 199 7.92 -9.54 -2.03
CA TYR A 199 6.97 -8.59 -2.60
C TYR A 199 6.16 -7.87 -1.51
N GLU A 200 5.67 -8.58 -0.49
CA GLU A 200 4.72 -8.05 0.50
C GLU A 200 5.37 -7.40 1.73
N GLU A 201 6.71 -7.31 1.76
CA GLU A 201 7.38 -6.59 2.84
C GLU A 201 6.93 -5.12 2.85
N PHE A 202 6.47 -4.65 4.02
CA PHE A 202 5.96 -3.29 4.24
C PHE A 202 4.57 -2.99 3.62
N ILE A 203 3.57 -3.82 3.97
CA ILE A 203 2.14 -3.64 3.62
C ILE A 203 1.76 -2.16 3.58
N PHE A 204 1.25 -1.76 2.42
CA PHE A 204 1.10 -0.38 2.04
C PHE A 204 -0.37 0.00 1.89
N THR A 205 -0.74 1.14 2.46
CA THR A 205 -1.95 1.88 2.13
C THR A 205 -1.52 3.33 1.93
N PRO A 206 -1.96 4.03 0.86
CA PRO A 206 -1.59 5.42 0.65
C PRO A 206 -1.89 6.27 1.88
N ARG A 207 -0.85 6.91 2.42
CA ARG A 207 -0.94 7.79 3.59
C ARG A 207 -0.37 9.16 3.22
N PHE A 208 -1.26 10.11 2.99
CA PHE A 208 -0.88 11.50 2.74
C PHE A 208 -0.53 12.17 4.07
N PRO A 209 0.71 12.64 4.25
CA PRO A 209 1.11 13.33 5.49
C PRO A 209 0.37 14.66 5.62
N MET A 210 0.25 15.20 6.85
CA MET A 210 -0.59 16.37 7.15
C MET A 210 -0.29 17.58 6.26
N GLU A 211 0.99 17.83 5.97
CA GLU A 211 1.44 18.91 5.08
C GLU A 211 0.96 18.79 3.63
N LYS A 212 0.48 17.61 3.22
CA LYS A 212 -0.15 17.36 1.91
C LYS A 212 -1.67 17.36 1.97
N GLN A 213 -2.30 17.45 3.15
CA GLN A 213 -3.76 17.31 3.28
C GLN A 213 -4.53 18.61 3.04
N ILE A 214 -4.61 19.01 1.77
CA ILE A 214 -5.38 20.18 1.31
C ILE A 214 -6.88 19.89 1.21
N TRP A 215 -7.71 20.94 1.28
CA TRP A 215 -9.15 20.84 0.98
C TRP A 215 -9.36 20.93 -0.54
N ILE A 216 -9.69 19.81 -1.19
CA ILE A 216 -9.93 19.78 -2.64
C ILE A 216 -11.38 20.24 -2.87
N ARG A 217 -11.58 21.44 -3.43
CA ARG A 217 -12.92 22.00 -3.68
C ARG A 217 -13.05 22.59 -5.07
N GLY A 218 -14.17 22.29 -5.73
CA GLY A 218 -14.54 22.85 -7.03
C GLY A 218 -15.06 21.76 -7.98
N ALA A 219 -15.72 22.18 -9.06
CA ALA A 219 -16.27 21.30 -10.09
C ALA A 219 -15.52 21.44 -11.43
N GLY A 220 -14.18 21.45 -11.38
CA GLY A 220 -13.32 21.62 -12.54
C GLY A 220 -12.53 20.37 -12.93
N LYS A 221 -11.86 20.45 -14.08
CA LYS A 221 -10.95 19.39 -14.57
C LYS A 221 -9.81 19.12 -13.57
N LYS A 222 -9.29 20.15 -12.90
CA LYS A 222 -8.18 20.05 -11.94
C LYS A 222 -8.58 19.24 -10.70
N GLU A 223 -9.80 19.44 -10.23
CA GLU A 223 -10.34 18.75 -9.05
C GLU A 223 -10.70 17.30 -9.43
N LEU A 224 -11.33 17.07 -10.58
CA LEU A 224 -11.71 15.74 -11.04
C LEU A 224 -10.49 14.82 -11.28
N LEU A 225 -9.44 15.38 -11.88
CA LEU A 225 -8.17 14.70 -12.17
C LEU A 225 -7.10 14.99 -11.12
N HIS A 226 -7.52 15.32 -9.89
CA HIS A 226 -6.57 15.68 -8.84
C HIS A 226 -5.60 14.51 -8.59
N PRO A 227 -4.27 14.72 -8.54
CA PRO A 227 -3.32 13.62 -8.54
C PRO A 227 -3.41 12.70 -7.31
N TYR A 228 -4.03 13.16 -6.23
CA TYR A 228 -4.29 12.32 -5.06
C TYR A 228 -5.36 11.27 -5.33
N PHE A 229 -6.38 11.61 -6.15
CA PHE A 229 -7.36 10.65 -6.62
C PHE A 229 -6.68 9.64 -7.56
N GLU A 230 -5.77 10.07 -8.44
CA GLU A 230 -5.02 9.17 -9.31
C GLU A 230 -4.17 8.14 -8.53
N VAL A 231 -3.50 8.57 -7.47
CA VAL A 231 -2.77 7.66 -6.56
C VAL A 231 -3.71 6.60 -5.97
N TRP A 232 -4.90 7.01 -5.51
CA TRP A 232 -5.86 6.06 -4.94
C TRP A 232 -6.47 5.13 -5.99
N GLN A 233 -6.82 5.62 -7.17
CA GLN A 233 -7.36 4.77 -8.23
C GLN A 233 -6.33 3.76 -8.72
N ASP A 234 -5.08 4.17 -8.85
CA ASP A 234 -3.95 3.29 -9.14
C ASP A 234 -3.72 2.26 -8.01
N PHE A 235 -3.83 2.69 -6.74
CA PHE A 235 -3.76 1.79 -5.59
C PHE A 235 -4.88 0.74 -5.60
N ILE A 236 -6.12 1.18 -5.77
CA ILE A 236 -7.32 0.35 -5.77
C ILE A 236 -7.26 -0.70 -6.89
N VAL A 237 -6.73 -0.34 -8.06
CA VAL A 237 -6.63 -1.27 -9.18
C VAL A 237 -5.51 -2.31 -8.98
N ARG A 238 -4.33 -1.88 -8.49
CA ARG A 238 -3.11 -2.71 -8.54
C ARG A 238 -2.73 -3.40 -7.22
N PHE A 239 -3.25 -2.94 -6.08
CA PHE A 239 -2.80 -3.41 -4.77
C PHE A 239 -3.93 -3.77 -3.80
N TYR A 240 -5.09 -3.13 -3.92
CA TYR A 240 -6.24 -3.45 -3.08
C TYR A 240 -6.73 -4.88 -3.33
N LYS A 241 -6.92 -5.65 -2.26
CA LYS A 241 -7.50 -6.99 -2.29
C LYS A 241 -8.86 -6.93 -1.58
N PRO A 242 -10.00 -6.99 -2.30
CA PRO A 242 -11.32 -7.05 -1.67
C PRO A 242 -11.43 -8.21 -0.69
N ASN A 243 -12.24 -8.06 0.37
CA ASN A 243 -12.54 -9.19 1.25
C ASN A 243 -13.27 -10.29 0.46
N LYS A 244 -12.70 -11.50 0.46
CA LYS A 244 -13.20 -12.67 -0.28
C LYS A 244 -14.61 -13.12 0.14
N ASP A 245 -15.00 -12.83 1.38
CA ASP A 245 -16.34 -13.15 1.89
C ASP A 245 -17.41 -12.23 1.28
N ARG A 246 -17.01 -11.03 0.83
CA ARG A 246 -17.89 -10.03 0.22
C ARG A 246 -18.01 -10.23 -1.29
N ASN A 247 -18.81 -11.20 -1.71
CA ASN A 247 -18.95 -11.61 -3.11
C ASN A 247 -20.15 -11.00 -3.85
N ILE A 248 -20.87 -10.05 -3.25
CA ILE A 248 -21.93 -9.27 -3.90
C ILE A 248 -21.47 -7.82 -3.99
N LEU A 249 -21.31 -7.27 -5.20
CA LEU A 249 -20.94 -5.86 -5.36
C LEU A 249 -22.21 -5.00 -5.41
N LEU A 250 -22.23 -3.92 -4.63
CA LEU A 250 -23.26 -2.87 -4.69
C LEU A 250 -22.60 -1.52 -4.95
N PHE A 251 -22.82 -0.96 -6.15
CA PHE A 251 -22.49 0.43 -6.42
C PHE A 251 -23.48 1.35 -5.69
N VAL A 252 -22.97 2.33 -4.94
CA VAL A 252 -23.77 3.31 -4.20
C VAL A 252 -23.34 4.73 -4.58
N PRO A 253 -24.22 5.74 -4.44
CA PRO A 253 -23.90 7.10 -4.84
C PRO A 253 -22.97 7.73 -3.79
N CYS A 254 -22.33 8.84 -4.16
CA CYS A 254 -21.64 9.67 -3.18
C CYS A 254 -22.61 10.45 -2.28
N ALA A 255 -22.08 11.09 -1.24
CA ALA A 255 -22.83 12.02 -0.40
C ALA A 255 -22.05 13.30 -0.15
N PHE A 256 -22.77 14.43 -0.02
CA PHE A 256 -22.16 15.73 0.29
C PHE A 256 -21.33 15.70 1.59
N ARG A 257 -21.88 15.09 2.66
CA ARG A 257 -21.21 14.97 3.95
C ARG A 257 -20.17 13.85 3.93
N LYS A 258 -18.92 14.17 4.26
CA LYS A 258 -17.82 13.22 4.45
C LYS A 258 -17.33 13.20 5.92
N PRO A 259 -16.79 12.08 6.43
CA PRO A 259 -16.76 10.77 5.80
C PRO A 259 -18.18 10.24 5.53
N TYR A 260 -18.35 9.47 4.46
CA TYR A 260 -19.67 9.08 3.94
C TYR A 260 -20.54 8.37 4.97
N SER A 261 -19.94 7.59 5.87
CA SER A 261 -20.60 6.91 6.99
C SER A 261 -21.39 7.84 7.92
N LYS A 262 -21.09 9.15 7.94
CA LYS A 262 -21.82 10.15 8.73
C LYS A 262 -22.95 10.84 7.96
N SER A 263 -23.10 10.56 6.67
CA SER A 263 -24.18 11.14 5.85
C SER A 263 -25.54 10.52 6.18
N ARG A 264 -26.64 11.24 5.89
CA ARG A 264 -28.01 10.69 6.02
C ARG A 264 -28.22 9.52 5.05
N LEU A 265 -27.75 9.68 3.81
CA LEU A 265 -27.85 8.67 2.76
C LEU A 265 -27.22 7.34 3.14
N HIS A 266 -25.93 7.32 3.49
CA HIS A 266 -25.26 6.06 3.79
C HIS A 266 -25.73 5.45 5.12
N ARG A 267 -26.14 6.25 6.12
CA ARG A 267 -26.80 5.69 7.31
C ARG A 267 -28.11 4.98 6.96
N ALA A 268 -28.90 5.53 6.03
CA ALA A 268 -30.12 4.90 5.56
C ALA A 268 -29.84 3.62 4.76
N ILE A 269 -28.88 3.66 3.81
CA ILE A 269 -28.43 2.48 3.06
C ILE A 269 -27.96 1.38 4.02
N THR A 270 -27.02 1.67 4.93
CA THR A 270 -26.51 0.68 5.89
C THR A 270 -27.62 0.13 6.78
N GLY A 271 -28.58 0.96 7.22
CA GLY A 271 -29.73 0.52 7.99
C GLY A 271 -30.61 -0.47 7.21
N THR A 272 -30.82 -0.22 5.92
CA THR A 272 -31.54 -1.13 5.02
C THR A 272 -30.76 -2.42 4.78
N LEU A 273 -29.45 -2.33 4.46
CA LEU A 273 -28.63 -3.50 4.19
C LEU A 273 -28.59 -4.47 5.37
N ARG A 274 -28.52 -3.97 6.61
CA ARG A 274 -28.53 -4.82 7.83
C ARG A 274 -29.81 -5.66 7.99
N ARG A 275 -30.88 -5.36 7.27
CA ARG A 275 -32.14 -6.12 7.26
C ARG A 275 -32.17 -7.20 6.18
N VAL A 276 -31.21 -7.19 5.26
CA VAL A 276 -31.08 -8.20 4.21
C VAL A 276 -30.31 -9.41 4.77
N PRO A 277 -30.79 -10.66 4.55
CA PRO A 277 -30.04 -11.85 4.92
C PRO A 277 -28.67 -11.89 4.25
N ASN A 278 -27.64 -12.29 5.00
CA ASN A 278 -26.25 -12.33 4.53
C ASN A 278 -25.67 -10.98 4.07
N TYR A 279 -26.10 -9.84 4.65
CA TYR A 279 -25.61 -8.52 4.25
C TYR A 279 -24.09 -8.36 4.37
N GLU A 280 -23.44 -9.17 5.21
CA GLU A 280 -21.97 -9.21 5.34
C GLU A 280 -21.26 -9.63 4.05
N LYS A 281 -21.98 -10.26 3.10
CA LYS A 281 -21.48 -10.60 1.75
C LYS A 281 -21.53 -9.44 0.77
N ILE A 282 -22.17 -8.33 1.15
CA ILE A 282 -22.31 -7.14 0.30
C ILE A 282 -21.05 -6.27 0.45
N HIS A 283 -20.44 -5.94 -0.68
CA HIS A 283 -19.34 -4.99 -0.81
C HIS A 283 -19.85 -3.69 -1.42
N GLU A 284 -19.96 -2.66 -0.60
CA GLU A 284 -20.35 -1.32 -1.03
C GLU A 284 -19.17 -0.61 -1.74
N ILE A 285 -19.40 -0.18 -2.99
CA ILE A 285 -18.46 0.63 -3.77
C ILE A 285 -19.08 1.99 -4.04
N VAL A 286 -18.54 3.04 -3.44
CA VAL A 286 -19.01 4.41 -3.66
C VAL A 286 -18.52 4.90 -5.01
N VAL A 287 -19.43 5.43 -5.81
CA VAL A 287 -19.12 6.10 -7.09
C VAL A 287 -19.23 7.61 -6.89
N SER A 288 -18.13 8.31 -7.10
CA SER A 288 -18.00 9.74 -6.79
C SER A 288 -16.96 10.41 -7.70
N ASN A 289 -16.78 11.74 -7.64
CA ASN A 289 -15.77 12.43 -8.46
C ASN A 289 -14.32 11.90 -8.27
N PRO A 290 -13.88 11.39 -7.11
CA PRO A 290 -12.59 10.73 -6.99
C PRO A 290 -12.49 9.38 -7.74
N GLY A 291 -13.60 8.84 -8.25
CA GLY A 291 -13.69 7.54 -8.89
C GLY A 291 -14.55 6.53 -8.14
N VAL A 292 -14.16 5.27 -8.23
CA VAL A 292 -14.76 4.16 -7.48
C VAL A 292 -13.96 3.95 -6.19
N ILE A 293 -14.67 3.85 -5.07
CA ILE A 293 -14.08 3.85 -3.73
C ILE A 293 -14.72 2.71 -2.93
N PRO A 294 -13.99 1.62 -2.63
CA PRO A 294 -14.42 0.64 -1.63
C PRO A 294 -14.79 1.35 -0.33
N PHE A 295 -15.97 1.07 0.23
CA PHE A 295 -16.52 1.87 1.33
C PHE A 295 -15.60 1.90 2.57
N GLU A 296 -14.88 0.82 2.85
CA GLU A 296 -13.87 0.74 3.91
C GLU A 296 -12.70 1.71 3.74
N LEU A 297 -12.41 2.15 2.50
CA LEU A 297 -11.38 3.13 2.20
C LEU A 297 -11.90 4.57 2.29
N SER A 298 -13.21 4.79 2.35
CA SER A 298 -13.82 6.13 2.26
C SER A 298 -13.43 7.10 3.36
N ASN A 299 -12.96 6.62 4.51
CA ASN A 299 -12.51 7.47 5.61
C ASN A 299 -11.04 7.93 5.45
N ASN A 300 -10.34 7.49 4.41
CA ASN A 300 -8.98 7.94 4.14
C ASN A 300 -8.98 9.29 3.42
N TYR A 301 -7.95 10.10 3.66
CA TYR A 301 -7.72 11.30 2.87
C TYR A 301 -7.29 10.92 1.44
N PRO A 302 -7.79 11.60 0.38
CA PRO A 302 -8.69 12.77 0.40
C PRO A 302 -10.19 12.45 0.37
N PHE A 303 -10.61 11.18 0.33
CA PHE A 303 -12.04 10.81 0.22
C PHE A 303 -12.90 11.36 1.37
N ASN A 304 -12.31 11.54 2.55
CA ASN A 304 -12.98 12.14 3.70
C ASN A 304 -12.97 13.69 3.70
N LYS A 305 -12.27 14.33 2.76
CA LYS A 305 -11.90 15.76 2.80
C LYS A 305 -11.84 16.40 1.40
N TYR A 306 -12.97 16.38 0.68
CA TYR A 306 -13.15 17.12 -0.58
C TYR A 306 -14.60 17.62 -0.72
N ASP A 307 -14.80 18.61 -1.58
CA ASP A 307 -16.10 19.16 -1.93
C ASP A 307 -16.25 19.33 -3.45
N TRP A 308 -17.35 18.83 -4.00
CA TRP A 308 -17.64 18.88 -5.44
C TRP A 308 -19.04 19.48 -5.60
N PRO A 309 -19.14 20.80 -5.84
CA PRO A 309 -20.42 21.48 -5.99
C PRO A 309 -21.05 21.15 -7.35
N GLU A 310 -21.99 20.20 -7.38
CA GLU A 310 -22.66 19.73 -8.62
C GLU A 310 -23.31 20.87 -9.43
N TRP A 311 -23.73 21.97 -8.78
CA TRP A 311 -24.33 23.14 -9.44
C TRP A 311 -23.33 24.03 -10.20
N GLU A 312 -22.02 23.85 -9.99
CA GLU A 312 -20.97 24.56 -10.72
C GLU A 312 -20.50 23.80 -11.97
N GLU A 313 -21.07 22.62 -12.24
CA GLU A 313 -20.68 21.79 -13.38
C GLU A 313 -21.09 22.41 -14.72
N THR A 314 -20.11 22.59 -15.60
CA THR A 314 -20.37 22.92 -17.01
C THR A 314 -20.67 21.66 -17.82
N PRO A 315 -21.34 21.76 -18.99
CA PRO A 315 -21.54 20.63 -19.88
C PRO A 315 -20.24 19.90 -20.26
N ALA A 316 -19.15 20.65 -20.43
CA ALA A 316 -17.83 20.09 -20.72
C ALA A 316 -17.27 19.28 -19.53
N VAL A 317 -17.46 19.76 -18.29
CA VAL A 317 -17.07 19.04 -17.08
C VAL A 317 -17.91 17.78 -16.91
N LYS A 318 -19.23 17.83 -17.14
CA LYS A 318 -20.11 16.63 -17.07
C LYS A 318 -19.67 15.54 -18.03
N LYS A 319 -19.35 15.92 -19.28
CA LYS A 319 -18.82 15.00 -20.28
C LYS A 319 -17.49 14.38 -19.82
N LEU A 320 -16.58 15.20 -19.28
CA LEU A 320 -15.31 14.70 -18.75
C LEU A 320 -15.51 13.79 -17.53
N TYR A 321 -16.39 14.17 -16.61
CA TYR A 321 -16.77 13.37 -15.44
C TYR A 321 -17.23 11.99 -15.86
N LEU A 322 -18.18 11.90 -16.81
CA LEU A 322 -18.69 10.63 -17.30
C LEU A 322 -17.56 9.75 -17.83
N THR A 323 -16.67 10.29 -18.68
CA THR A 323 -15.52 9.56 -19.21
C THR A 323 -14.59 9.05 -18.11
N VAL A 324 -14.22 9.91 -17.17
CA VAL A 324 -13.30 9.58 -16.08
C VAL A 324 -13.88 8.50 -15.15
N ILE A 325 -15.15 8.63 -14.76
CA ILE A 325 -15.81 7.65 -13.90
C ILE A 325 -16.02 6.33 -14.63
N GLN A 326 -16.34 6.36 -15.92
CA GLN A 326 -16.46 5.14 -16.72
C GLN A 326 -15.11 4.41 -16.76
N GLU A 327 -14.03 5.10 -17.10
CA GLU A 327 -12.68 4.50 -17.18
C GLU A 327 -12.24 3.91 -15.83
N ARG A 328 -12.41 4.66 -14.74
CA ARG A 328 -12.07 4.20 -13.38
C ARG A 328 -12.91 2.99 -12.97
N THR A 329 -14.21 2.97 -13.31
CA THR A 329 -15.09 1.83 -13.05
C THR A 329 -14.68 0.61 -13.88
N GLU A 330 -14.35 0.79 -15.17
CA GLU A 330 -13.86 -0.29 -16.01
C GLU A 330 -12.56 -0.89 -15.47
N ASN A 331 -11.60 -0.05 -15.04
CA ASN A 331 -10.34 -0.51 -14.47
C ASN A 331 -10.54 -1.29 -13.18
N TYR A 332 -11.45 -0.84 -12.31
CA TYR A 332 -11.84 -1.58 -11.11
C TYR A 332 -12.47 -2.94 -11.44
N LEU A 333 -13.41 -2.97 -12.39
CA LEU A 333 -14.05 -4.22 -12.81
C LEU A 333 -13.03 -5.17 -13.46
N LYS A 334 -12.10 -4.68 -14.30
CA LYS A 334 -11.02 -5.50 -14.88
C LYS A 334 -10.19 -6.18 -13.79
N ALA A 335 -9.83 -5.44 -12.75
CA ALA A 335 -9.03 -5.95 -11.64
C ALA A 335 -9.82 -6.90 -10.74
N HIS A 336 -11.09 -6.59 -10.43
CA HIS A 336 -11.78 -7.17 -9.28
C HIS A 336 -13.04 -7.97 -9.58
N LYS A 337 -13.59 -7.93 -10.80
CA LYS A 337 -14.90 -8.55 -11.10
C LYS A 337 -14.97 -10.05 -10.77
N LYS A 338 -13.84 -10.75 -10.82
CA LYS A 338 -13.75 -12.19 -10.47
C LYS A 338 -14.03 -12.48 -8.98
N ASN A 339 -13.96 -11.47 -8.11
CA ASN A 339 -14.28 -11.62 -6.69
C ASN A 339 -15.79 -11.56 -6.42
N TYR A 340 -16.62 -11.16 -7.39
CA TYR A 340 -18.06 -10.98 -7.20
C TYR A 340 -18.87 -11.91 -8.09
N LYS A 341 -19.98 -12.39 -7.55
CA LYS A 341 -20.96 -13.25 -8.23
C LYS A 341 -22.14 -12.44 -8.77
N LYS A 342 -22.54 -11.38 -8.07
CA LYS A 342 -23.65 -10.49 -8.42
C LYS A 342 -23.21 -9.03 -8.35
N PHE A 343 -23.81 -8.19 -9.19
CA PHE A 343 -23.51 -6.77 -9.30
C PHE A 343 -24.80 -5.97 -9.30
N TYR A 344 -24.91 -5.04 -8.37
CA TYR A 344 -26.08 -4.18 -8.20
C TYR A 344 -25.71 -2.70 -8.29
N CYS A 345 -26.65 -1.88 -8.74
CA CYS A 345 -26.51 -0.42 -8.85
C CYS A 345 -27.61 0.30 -8.07
N TYR A 346 -27.23 1.01 -7.00
CA TYR A 346 -28.13 1.91 -6.27
C TYR A 346 -27.64 3.34 -6.44
N ILE A 347 -27.77 3.88 -7.67
CA ILE A 347 -27.37 5.24 -8.03
C ILE A 347 -28.58 5.90 -8.71
N LYS A 348 -28.73 7.22 -8.56
CA LYS A 348 -29.78 8.01 -9.22
C LYS A 348 -29.83 7.67 -10.73
N PRO A 349 -30.93 7.08 -11.24
CA PRO A 349 -31.11 6.85 -12.66
C PRO A 349 -30.89 8.12 -13.48
N GLY A 350 -30.29 7.96 -14.66
CA GLY A 350 -29.99 9.06 -15.59
C GLY A 350 -28.81 9.97 -15.21
N SER A 351 -28.28 9.89 -13.99
CA SER A 351 -27.08 10.66 -13.59
C SER A 351 -25.83 10.26 -14.38
N GLU A 352 -24.81 11.14 -14.41
CA GLU A 352 -23.54 10.87 -15.08
C GLU A 352 -22.83 9.65 -14.46
N SER A 353 -22.88 9.49 -13.14
CA SER A 353 -22.32 8.31 -12.45
C SER A 353 -23.06 7.03 -12.85
N TYR A 354 -24.40 7.06 -12.94
CA TYR A 354 -25.20 5.93 -13.38
C TYR A 354 -24.83 5.53 -14.82
N LYS A 355 -24.81 6.48 -15.74
CA LYS A 355 -24.43 6.26 -17.15
C LYS A 355 -23.02 5.65 -17.25
N ALA A 356 -22.06 6.19 -16.49
CA ALA A 356 -20.69 5.72 -16.46
C ALA A 356 -20.56 4.27 -15.96
N VAL A 357 -21.26 3.92 -14.87
CA VAL A 357 -21.25 2.56 -14.31
C VAL A 357 -21.88 1.55 -15.27
N HIS A 358 -23.01 1.91 -15.91
CA HIS A 358 -23.67 1.04 -16.90
C HIS A 358 -22.80 0.81 -18.12
N ALA A 359 -22.19 1.87 -18.67
CA ALA A 359 -21.27 1.77 -19.79
C ALA A 359 -20.06 0.88 -19.44
N ALA A 360 -19.48 1.07 -18.26
CA ALA A 360 -18.36 0.26 -17.79
C ALA A 360 -18.74 -1.22 -17.61
N CYS A 361 -19.89 -1.51 -17.00
CA CYS A 361 -20.37 -2.88 -16.83
C CYS A 361 -20.64 -3.56 -18.18
N LYS A 362 -21.28 -2.85 -19.13
CA LYS A 362 -21.50 -3.33 -20.50
C LYS A 362 -20.17 -3.68 -21.18
N ASN A 363 -19.19 -2.78 -21.13
CA ASN A 363 -17.87 -2.98 -21.73
C ASN A 363 -17.11 -4.16 -21.08
N GLN A 364 -17.32 -4.38 -19.79
CA GLN A 364 -16.70 -5.48 -19.04
C GLN A 364 -17.50 -6.78 -19.06
N LYS A 365 -18.61 -6.84 -19.81
CA LYS A 365 -19.54 -7.98 -19.91
C LYS A 365 -20.04 -8.42 -18.53
N VAL A 366 -20.32 -7.45 -17.66
CA VAL A 366 -20.87 -7.65 -16.32
C VAL A 366 -22.38 -7.42 -16.37
N LYS A 367 -23.16 -8.40 -15.94
CA LYS A 367 -24.61 -8.25 -15.76
C LYS A 367 -24.86 -7.43 -14.50
N LEU A 368 -25.28 -6.18 -14.70
CA LEU A 368 -25.64 -5.24 -13.64
C LEU A 368 -27.15 -5.23 -13.43
N VAL A 369 -27.60 -5.17 -12.18
CA VAL A 369 -29.02 -5.09 -11.81
C VAL A 369 -29.26 -3.79 -11.04
N ASP A 370 -30.24 -3.00 -11.48
CA ASP A 370 -30.61 -1.78 -10.78
C ASP A 370 -31.39 -2.09 -9.51
N ALA A 371 -30.93 -1.53 -8.39
CA ALA A 371 -31.52 -1.66 -7.07
C ALA A 371 -32.45 -0.49 -6.73
N ILE A 372 -32.86 0.27 -7.74
CA ILE A 372 -33.91 1.29 -7.68
C ILE A 372 -34.69 1.21 -9.00
N LYS A 373 -36.03 1.17 -8.94
CA LYS A 373 -36.85 1.18 -10.15
C LYS A 373 -36.93 2.59 -10.71
N GLU A 374 -36.97 2.70 -12.03
CA GLU A 374 -37.13 3.99 -12.73
C GLU A 374 -38.39 4.72 -12.26
N GLU A 375 -39.53 4.01 -12.19
CA GLU A 375 -40.82 4.54 -11.72
C GLU A 375 -40.74 5.10 -10.29
N THR A 376 -40.09 4.36 -9.39
CA THR A 376 -39.87 4.80 -8.01
C THR A 376 -39.05 6.07 -7.99
N TYR A 377 -37.93 6.13 -8.73
CA TYR A 377 -37.08 7.31 -8.77
C TYR A 377 -37.80 8.52 -9.36
N GLU A 378 -38.53 8.36 -10.46
CA GLU A 378 -39.26 9.44 -11.11
C GLU A 378 -40.31 10.06 -10.19
N SER A 379 -40.97 9.26 -9.34
CA SER A 379 -41.94 9.74 -8.35
C SER A 379 -41.33 10.60 -7.24
N ILE A 380 -40.02 10.47 -6.97
CA ILE A 380 -39.33 11.16 -5.87
C ILE A 380 -38.19 12.05 -6.30
N LYS A 381 -37.85 12.15 -7.59
CA LYS A 381 -36.62 12.82 -8.05
C LYS A 381 -36.48 14.28 -7.59
N ASN A 382 -37.61 14.94 -7.35
CA ASN A 382 -37.68 16.33 -6.90
C ASN A 382 -37.69 16.48 -5.37
N GLU A 383 -37.79 15.37 -4.63
CA GLU A 383 -37.78 15.35 -3.18
C GLU A 383 -36.37 15.59 -2.61
N ARG A 384 -36.31 16.02 -1.35
CA ARG A 384 -35.04 16.22 -0.66
C ARG A 384 -34.38 14.88 -0.33
N ASN A 385 -33.22 14.61 -0.92
CA ASN A 385 -32.46 13.35 -0.77
C ASN A 385 -33.25 12.11 -1.22
N PRO A 386 -33.61 12.00 -2.50
CA PRO A 386 -34.53 10.97 -3.00
C PRO A 386 -34.07 9.55 -2.68
N MET A 387 -32.77 9.29 -2.83
CA MET A 387 -32.16 7.97 -2.57
C MET A 387 -32.15 7.58 -1.08
N SER A 388 -32.58 8.45 -0.16
CA SER A 388 -32.73 8.16 1.27
C SER A 388 -34.18 7.95 1.70
N LEU A 389 -35.14 8.05 0.77
CA LEU A 389 -36.56 7.90 1.06
C LEU A 389 -36.96 6.43 1.14
N GLN A 390 -38.03 6.15 1.89
CA GLN A 390 -38.43 4.80 2.23
C GLN A 390 -38.77 3.94 1.00
N ASN A 391 -39.38 4.53 -0.02
CA ASN A 391 -39.70 3.83 -1.27
C ASN A 391 -38.44 3.39 -2.04
N ALA A 392 -37.45 4.28 -2.20
CA ALA A 392 -36.16 3.93 -2.81
C ALA A 392 -35.41 2.86 -2.01
N LEU A 393 -35.41 2.96 -0.69
CA LEU A 393 -34.79 1.95 0.19
C LEU A 393 -35.54 0.62 0.16
N THR A 394 -36.86 0.65 -0.07
CA THR A 394 -37.66 -0.57 -0.22
C THR A 394 -37.32 -1.29 -1.52
N ASP A 395 -37.12 -0.56 -2.62
CA ASP A 395 -36.61 -1.15 -3.86
C ASP A 395 -35.21 -1.77 -3.66
N LEU A 396 -34.30 -1.06 -2.99
CA LEU A 396 -32.97 -1.59 -2.68
C LEU A 396 -33.05 -2.92 -1.91
N MET A 397 -33.88 -2.96 -0.87
CA MET A 397 -34.08 -4.15 -0.05
C MET A 397 -34.68 -5.30 -0.88
N ASN A 398 -35.75 -5.03 -1.62
CA ASN A 398 -36.45 -6.04 -2.41
C ASN A 398 -35.57 -6.63 -3.52
N THR A 399 -34.78 -5.80 -4.20
CA THR A 399 -33.84 -6.26 -5.24
C THR A 399 -32.72 -7.14 -4.67
N LEU A 400 -32.29 -6.90 -3.43
CA LEU A 400 -31.27 -7.72 -2.77
C LEU A 400 -31.83 -9.00 -2.13
N LEU A 401 -33.14 -9.07 -1.87
CA LEU A 401 -33.83 -10.27 -1.41
C LEU A 401 -34.09 -11.28 -2.54
N GLY A 402 -34.17 -10.81 -3.80
CA GLY A 402 -34.21 -11.65 -5.01
C GLY A 402 -32.83 -12.07 -5.53
#